data_AF-A0A433SFA8-F1
#
_entry.id   AF-A0A433SFA8-F1
#
_cell.length_a   1.000
_cell.length_b   1.000
_cell.length_c   1.000
_cell.angle_alpha   90.00
_cell.angle_beta   90.00
_cell.angle_gamma   90.00
#
_symmetry.space_group_name_H-M   'P 1'
#
loop_
_entity.id
_entity.type
_entity.pdbx_description
1 polymer ?
#
loop_
_entity_poly.entity_id
_entity_poly.type
_entity_poly.pdbx_seq_one_letter_code
_entity_poly.pdbx_strand_id
1 'polypeptide(L)' 'MSLSSEQTSAFELNAGFMPEQLGSLLIGTVFAVVLVWGTWAIATAYSGWASEKISRKEFLAVVIRFVVIYIILGIFLIT' A
#
# COMPACT_ATOMS: atom_id res chain seq x y z
N MET A 1 -6.05 7.19 -19.98
CA MET A 1 -5.27 7.23 -21.23
C MET A 1 -4.33 6.05 -21.21
N SER A 2 -4.43 5.15 -22.18
CA SER A 2 -3.43 4.09 -22.40
C SER A 2 -2.30 4.63 -23.28
N LEU A 3 -1.09 4.09 -23.12
CA LEU A 3 0.03 4.37 -24.02
C LEU A 3 -0.32 3.90 -25.45
N SER A 4 0.11 4.65 -26.46
CA SER A 4 0.06 4.15 -27.84
C SER A 4 1.08 3.03 -28.04
N SER A 5 0.90 2.24 -29.09
CA SER A 5 1.86 1.21 -29.51
C SER A 5 3.28 1.75 -29.66
N GLU A 6 3.43 2.94 -30.25
CA GLU A 6 4.73 3.58 -30.45
C GLU A 6 5.36 3.98 -29.12
N GLN A 7 4.57 4.48 -28.17
CA GLN A 7 5.06 4.90 -26.87
C GLN A 7 5.51 3.70 -26.02
N THR A 8 4.74 2.60 -26.03
CA THR A 8 5.11 1.36 -25.33
C THR A 8 6.39 0.77 -25.91
N SER A 9 6.51 0.71 -27.25
CA SER A 9 7.69 0.18 -27.92
C SER A 9 8.93 1.04 -27.66
N ALA A 10 8.81 2.37 -27.75
CA ALA A 10 9.90 3.28 -27.44
C ALA A 10 10.37 3.17 -25.98
N PHE A 11 9.46 2.99 -25.03
CA PHE A 11 9.81 2.77 -23.63
C PHE A 11 10.58 1.47 -23.45
N GLU A 12 10.06 0.35 -23.96
CA GLU A 12 10.69 -0.97 -23.82
C GLU A 12 12.12 -0.97 -24.39
N LEU A 13 12.30 -0.38 -25.58
CA LEU A 13 13.61 -0.28 -26.23
C LEU A 13 14.67 0.43 -25.37
N ASN A 14 14.26 1.40 -24.53
CA ASN A 14 15.18 2.16 -23.68
C ASN A 14 15.30 1.60 -22.25
N ALA A 15 14.20 1.09 -21.70
CA ALA A 15 14.13 0.62 -20.32
C ALA A 15 14.52 -0.86 -20.16
N GLY A 16 14.34 -1.68 -21.20
CA GLY A 16 14.56 -3.13 -21.17
C GLY A 16 13.46 -3.92 -20.47
N PHE A 17 12.29 -3.31 -20.21
CA PHE A 17 11.12 -3.94 -19.60
C PHE A 17 9.83 -3.22 -20.02
N MET A 18 8.68 -3.87 -19.81
CA MET A 18 7.35 -3.35 -20.12
C MET A 18 6.94 -2.23 -19.14
N PRO A 19 6.28 -1.14 -19.62
CA PRO A 19 5.74 -0.10 -18.73
C PRO A 19 4.86 -0.66 -17.60
N GLU A 20 4.10 -1.71 -17.89
CA GLU A 20 3.22 -2.41 -16.94
C GLU A 20 3.98 -3.06 -15.77
N GLN A 21 5.22 -3.53 -16.00
CA GLN A 21 6.06 -4.11 -14.96
C GLN A 21 6.52 -3.04 -13.97
N LEU A 22 6.86 -1.85 -14.45
CA LEU A 22 7.19 -0.71 -13.58
C LEU A 22 5.95 -0.23 -12.81
N GLY A 23 4.79 -0.15 -13.47
CA GLY A 23 3.53 0.17 -12.80
C GLY A 23 3.25 -0.81 -11.65
N SER A 24 3.36 -2.11 -11.91
CA SER A 24 3.18 -3.17 -10.91
C SER A 24 4.19 -3.07 -9.77
N LEU A 25 5.46 -2.79 -10.07
CA LEU A 25 6.51 -2.61 -9.06
C LEU A 25 6.24 -1.41 -8.15
N LEU A 26 5.82 -0.28 -8.73
CA LEU A 26 5.48 0.93 -7.97
C LEU A 26 4.26 0.70 -7.07
N ILE A 27 3.20 0.10 -7.61
CA ILE A 27 2.00 -0.26 -6.84
C ILE A 27 2.38 -1.20 -5.68
N GLY A 28 3.13 -2.26 -5.97
CA GLY A 28 3.62 -3.20 -4.96
C GLY A 28 4.47 -2.53 -3.88
N THR A 29 5.31 -1.56 -4.27
CA THR A 29 6.12 -0.77 -3.33
C THR A 29 5.25 0.06 -2.40
N VAL A 30 4.19 0.71 -2.91
CA VAL A 30 3.23 1.46 -2.08
C VAL A 30 2.58 0.54 -1.05
N PHE A 31 2.11 -0.65 -1.46
CA PHE A 31 1.54 -1.63 -0.53
C PHE A 31 2.55 -2.10 0.51
N ALA A 32 3.79 -2.38 0.12
CA ALA A 32 4.84 -2.80 1.04
C ALA A 32 5.10 -1.73 2.11
N VAL A 33 5.22 -0.46 1.72
CA VAL A 33 5.39 0.67 2.66
C VAL A 33 4.22 0.78 3.62
N VAL A 34 2.99 0.68 3.11
CA VAL A 34 1.77 0.73 3.93
C VAL A 34 1.72 -0.43 4.92
N LEU A 35 2.08 -1.65 4.51
CA LEU A 35 2.12 -2.82 5.39
C LEU A 35 3.16 -2.69 6.50
N VAL A 36 4.38 -2.22 6.17
CA VAL A 36 5.44 -1.98 7.15
C VAL A 36 4.99 -0.92 8.15
N TRP A 37 4.42 0.18 7.67
CA TRP A 37 3.87 1.24 8.52
C TRP A 37 2.71 0.73 9.40
N GLY A 38 1.79 -0.05 8.82
CA GLY A 38 0.66 -0.64 9.54
C GLY A 38 1.09 -1.56 10.66
N THR A 39 2.11 -2.39 10.41
CA THR A 39 2.70 -3.27 11.42
C THR A 39 3.24 -2.46 12.59
N TRP A 40 4.00 -1.40 12.30
CA TRP A 40 4.51 -0.50 13.33
C TRP A 40 3.41 0.22 14.11
N ALA A 41 2.37 0.72 13.42
CA ALA A 41 1.23 1.39 14.04
C ALA A 41 0.46 0.46 15.00
N ILE A 42 0.20 -0.78 14.56
CA ILE A 42 -0.50 -1.79 15.37
C ILE A 42 0.38 -2.23 16.55
N ALA A 43 1.68 -2.43 16.36
CA ALA A 43 2.60 -2.78 17.46
C ALA A 43 2.67 -1.69 18.54
N THR A 44 2.67 -0.42 18.12
CA THR A 44 2.62 0.74 19.02
C THR A 44 1.30 0.78 19.80
N ALA A 45 0.17 0.60 19.11
CA ALA A 45 -1.15 0.56 19.73
C ALA A 45 -1.31 -0.63 20.68
N TYR A 46 -0.79 -1.80 20.31
CA TYR A 46 -0.76 -2.99 21.15
C TYR A 46 0.01 -2.73 22.45
N SER A 47 1.19 -2.12 22.36
CA SER A 47 2.00 -1.76 23.53
C SER A 47 1.26 -0.78 24.45
N GLY A 48 0.53 0.19 23.88
CA GLY A 48 -0.32 1.11 24.62
C GLY A 48 -1.49 0.40 25.33
N TRP A 49 -2.14 -0.54 24.65
CA TRP A 49 -3.26 -1.30 25.21
C TRP A 49 -2.80 -2.26 26.32
N ALA A 50 -1.68 -2.96 26.12
CA ALA A 50 -1.08 -3.84 27.11
C ALA A 50 -0.62 -3.09 28.37
N SER A 51 -0.30 -1.80 28.23
CA SER A 51 0.05 -0.91 29.35
C SER A 51 -1.18 -0.20 29.97
N GLU A 52 -2.41 -0.59 29.60
CA GLU A 52 -3.68 0.04 30.00
C GLU A 52 -3.77 1.56 29.69
N LYS A 53 -2.93 2.07 28.79
CA LYS A 53 -2.90 3.49 28.40
C LYS A 53 -4.00 3.84 27.41
N ILE A 54 -4.50 2.86 26.67
CA ILE A 54 -5.63 3.01 25.74
C ILE A 54 -6.62 1.87 25.94
N SER A 55 -7.89 2.15 25.67
CA SER A 55 -8.96 1.17 25.73
C SER A 55 -8.91 0.18 24.56
N ARG A 56 -9.57 -0.97 24.73
CA ARG A 56 -9.74 -1.96 23.65
C ARG A 56 -10.43 -1.37 22.41
N LYS A 57 -11.35 -0.41 22.60
CA LYS A 57 -12.05 0.27 21.49
C LYS A 57 -11.10 1.12 20.65
N GLU A 58 -10.18 1.84 21.31
CA GLU A 58 -9.17 2.66 20.64
C GLU A 58 -8.17 1.79 19.87
N PHE A 59 -7.72 0.68 20.45
CA PHE A 59 -6.88 -0.29 19.74
C PHE A 59 -7.59 -0.85 18.49
N LEU A 60 -8.84 -1.30 18.62
CA LEU A 60 -9.62 -1.80 17.48
C LEU A 60 -9.83 -0.73 16.40
N ALA A 61 -10.03 0.53 16.79
CA ALA A 61 -10.16 1.62 15.84
C ALA A 61 -8.89 1.81 14.99
N VAL A 62 -7.68 1.63 15.56
CA VAL A 62 -6.42 1.67 14.81
C VAL A 62 -6.35 0.54 13.78
N VAL A 63 -6.68 -0.70 14.20
CA VAL A 63 -6.68 -1.87 13.31
C VAL A 63 -7.67 -1.69 12.16
N ILE A 64 -8.90 -1.25 12.46
CA ILE A 64 -9.94 -1.02 11.44
C ILE A 64 -9.51 0.08 10.47
N ARG A 65 -8.97 1.21 10.97
CA ARG A 65 -8.47 2.30 10.10
C ARG A 65 -7.41 1.81 9.14
N PHE A 66 -6.47 0.99 9.63
CA PHE A 66 -5.44 0.40 8.78
C PHE A 66 -6.04 -0.50 7.69
N VAL A 67 -6.96 -1.40 8.05
CA VAL A 67 -7.64 -2.29 7.09
C VAL A 67 -8.43 -1.50 6.04
N VAL A 68 -9.16 -0.46 6.47
CA VAL A 68 -9.92 0.40 5.56
C VAL A 68 -8.99 1.13 4.57
N ILE A 69 -7.89 1.70 5.05
CA ILE A 69 -6.89 2.35 4.17
C ILE A 69 -6.32 1.35 3.17
N TYR A 70 -5.94 0.16 3.63
CA TYR A 70 -5.40 -0.89 2.76
C TYR A 70 -6.38 -1.32 1.66
N ILE A 71 -7.67 -1.51 2.02
CA ILE A 71 -8.72 -1.88 1.06
C ILE A 71 -8.99 -0.75 0.07
N ILE A 72 -9.10 0.50 0.54
CA ILE A 72 -9.34 1.65 -0.33
C ILE A 72 -8.19 1.83 -1.33
N LEU A 73 -6.94 1.69 -0.87
CA LEU A 73 -5.78 1.68 -1.76
C LEU A 73 -5.82 0.50 -2.74
N GLY A 74 -6.21 -0.69 -2.26
CA GLY A 74 -6.45 -1.90 -3.08
C GLY A 74 -7.35 -1.62 -4.27
N ILE A 75 -8.53 -1.06 -3.98
CA ILE A 75 -9.48 -0.67 -5.00
C ILE A 75 -8.84 0.39 -5.90
N PHE A 76 -8.45 1.53 -5.35
CA PHE A 76 -8.01 2.67 -6.15
C PHE A 76 -6.77 2.44 -7.04
N LEU A 77 -5.84 1.58 -6.61
CA LEU A 77 -4.57 1.37 -7.34
C LEU A 77 -4.59 0.19 -8.29
N ILE A 78 -5.48 -0.79 -8.09
CA ILE A 78 -5.53 -2.02 -8.89
C ILE A 78 -6.70 -2.01 -9.89
N THR A 79 -7.76 -1.23 -9.62
CA THR A 79 -8.90 -1.05 -10.55
C THR A 79 -8.71 0.16 -11.44
#